data_AF-A0A934GFV6-F1
#
_entry.id   AF-A0A934GFV6-F1
#
_cell.length_a   1.000
_cell.length_b   1.000
_cell.length_c   1.000
_cell.angle_alpha   90.00
_cell.angle_beta   90.00
_cell.angle_gamma   90.00
#
_symmetry.space_group_name_H-M   'P 1'
#
loop_
_entity.id
_entity.type
_entity.pdbx_description
1 polymer ?
#
loop_
_entity_poly.entity_id
_entity_poly.type
_entity_poly.pdbx_seq_one_letter_code
_entity_poly.pdbx_strand_id
1 'polypeptide(L)' 'MRRSPSAIEGDIAAFRFTQAIRLRRQLDSLKDDQAPNCLDPYALNDLDQRMLRESLRQAQSLQDRLRLDYHL' A
#
# COMPACT_ATOMS: atom_id res chain seq x y z
N MET A 1 -14.99 -14.00 -11.30
CA MET A 1 -14.01 -14.04 -12.43
C MET A 1 -12.60 -14.05 -11.86
N ARG A 2 -11.77 -15.04 -12.22
CA ARG A 2 -10.39 -15.16 -11.72
C ARG A 2 -9.56 -13.96 -12.20
N ARG A 3 -8.75 -13.35 -11.31
CA ARG A 3 -7.82 -12.28 -11.68
C ARG A 3 -6.79 -12.77 -12.70
N SER A 4 -6.38 -11.90 -13.63
CA SER A 4 -5.28 -12.21 -14.54
C SER A 4 -3.95 -12.30 -13.78
N PRO A 5 -2.94 -13.00 -14.32
CA PRO A 5 -1.60 -13.02 -13.73
C PRO A 5 -1.01 -11.62 -13.53
N SER A 6 -1.16 -10.73 -14.51
CA SER A 6 -0.70 -9.34 -14.43
C SER A 6 -1.38 -8.53 -13.32
N ALA A 7 -2.67 -8.77 -13.07
CA ALA A 7 -3.38 -8.12 -11.97
C ALA A 7 -2.84 -8.59 -10.61
N ILE A 8 -2.58 -9.89 -10.47
CA ILE A 8 -2.00 -10.47 -9.25
C ILE A 8 -0.60 -9.89 -8.99
N GLU A 9 0.23 -9.76 -10.02
CA GLU A 9 1.54 -9.12 -9.91
C GLU A 9 1.42 -7.66 -9.46
N GLY A 10 0.45 -6.91 -10.02
CA GLY A 10 0.13 -5.55 -9.61
C GLY A 10 -0.30 -5.45 -8.14
N ASP A 11 -1.15 -6.37 -7.67
CA ASP A 11 -1.57 -6.43 -6.27
C ASP A 11 -0.37 -6.67 -5.33
N ILE A 12 0.50 -7.62 -5.69
CA ILE A 12 1.70 -7.95 -4.91
C ILE A 12 2.66 -6.75 -4.89
N ALA A 13 2.86 -6.09 -6.01
CA ALA A 13 3.72 -4.91 -6.11
C ALA A 13 3.18 -3.75 -5.24
N ALA A 14 1.89 -3.45 -5.33
CA ALA A 14 1.22 -2.43 -4.53
C ALA A 14 1.32 -2.71 -3.03
N PHE A 15 1.08 -3.96 -2.62
CA PHE A 15 1.25 -4.38 -1.23
C PHE A 15 2.70 -4.19 -0.76
N ARG A 16 3.68 -4.68 -1.54
CA ARG A 16 5.11 -4.57 -1.19
C ARG A 16 5.55 -3.12 -1.07
N PHE A 17 5.15 -2.25 -2.00
CA PHE A 17 5.46 -0.82 -1.92
C PHE A 17 4.89 -0.19 -0.65
N THR A 18 3.61 -0.46 -0.36
CA THR A 18 2.94 0.07 0.84
C THR A 18 3.61 -0.41 2.13
N GLN A 19 4.04 -1.68 2.19
CA GLN A 19 4.80 -2.19 3.34
C GLN A 19 6.18 -1.56 3.45
N ALA A 20 6.89 -1.39 2.33
CA ALA A 20 8.23 -0.80 2.34
C ALA A 20 8.24 0.63 2.91
N ILE A 21 7.32 1.49 2.47
CA ILE A 21 7.23 2.87 2.97
C ILE A 21 6.81 2.92 4.45
N ARG A 22 5.92 2.02 4.89
CA ARG A 22 5.50 1.93 6.30
C ARG A 22 6.66 1.49 7.19
N LEU A 23 7.39 0.45 6.79
CA LEU A 23 8.55 -0.05 7.54
C LEU A 23 9.68 0.97 7.59
N ARG A 24 9.95 1.67 6.48
CA ARG A 24 10.93 2.78 6.46
C ARG A 24 10.54 3.84 7.49
N ARG A 25 9.27 4.27 7.49
CA ARG A 25 8.79 5.25 8.46
C ARG A 25 8.86 4.75 9.90
N GLN A 26 8.54 3.48 10.13
CA GLN A 26 8.66 2.83 11.43
C GLN A 26 10.11 2.86 11.92
N LEU A 27 11.07 2.47 11.08
CA LEU A 27 12.49 2.51 11.40
C LEU A 27 12.96 3.94 11.74
N ASP A 28 12.50 4.94 10.98
CA ASP A 28 12.82 6.34 11.26
C ASP A 28 12.23 6.81 12.61
N SER A 29 11.02 6.37 12.93
CA SER A 29 10.33 6.74 14.18
C SER A 29 10.97 6.16 15.46
N LEU A 30 11.76 5.09 15.34
CA LEU A 30 12.50 4.52 16.49
C LEU A 30 13.50 5.51 17.10
N LYS A 31 13.84 6.59 16.37
CA LYS A 31 14.72 7.66 16.85
C LYS A 31 13.98 8.75 17.63
N ASP A 32 12.68 8.91 17.41
CA ASP A 32 11.91 10.08 17.83
C ASP A 32 10.72 9.75 18.76
N ASP A 33 10.56 8.48 19.17
CA ASP A 33 9.45 7.99 20.03
C ASP A 33 8.04 8.31 19.47
N GLN A 34 7.97 8.50 18.14
CA GLN A 34 6.76 8.86 17.39
C GLN A 34 6.01 7.61 16.93
N ALA A 35 4.70 7.78 16.66
CA ALA A 35 3.80 6.70 16.27
C ALA A 35 4.37 5.83 15.12
N PRO A 36 4.81 4.59 15.41
CA PRO A 36 5.65 3.81 14.48
C PRO A 36 4.93 3.35 13.22
N ASN A 37 3.61 3.52 13.16
CA ASN A 37 2.78 3.07 12.05
C ASN A 37 1.96 4.21 11.42
N CYS A 38 2.35 5.47 11.65
CA CYS A 38 1.73 6.63 11.01
C CYS A 38 2.62 7.17 9.90
N LEU A 39 2.11 7.18 8.67
CA LEU A 39 2.77 7.77 7.50
C LEU A 39 1.99 9.01 7.08
N ASP A 40 2.68 10.16 7.03
CA ASP A 40 2.15 11.36 6.37
C ASP A 40 2.42 11.26 4.85
N PRO A 41 1.39 11.12 4.00
CA PRO A 41 1.56 11.03 2.55
C PRO A 41 2.13 12.30 1.92
N TYR A 42 2.01 13.45 2.58
CA TYR A 42 2.50 14.74 2.10
C TYR A 42 3.97 15.01 2.46
N ALA A 43 4.54 14.20 3.35
CA ALA A 43 5.96 14.22 3.65
C ALA A 43 6.80 13.35 2.69
N LEU A 44 6.15 12.61 1.78
CA LEU A 44 6.82 11.81 0.75
C LEU A 44 7.31 12.70 -0.40
N ASN A 45 8.35 12.23 -1.11
CA ASN A 45 8.69 12.83 -2.41
C ASN A 45 7.58 12.55 -3.45
N ASP A 46 7.57 13.35 -4.53
CA ASP A 46 6.53 13.29 -5.58
C ASP A 46 6.37 11.89 -6.20
N LEU A 47 7.47 11.15 -6.37
CA LEU A 47 7.44 9.81 -6.94
C LEU A 47 6.77 8.83 -5.97
N ASP A 48 7.20 8.81 -4.72
CA ASP A 48 6.65 7.95 -3.68
C ASP A 48 5.18 8.27 -3.42
N GLN A 49 4.79 9.55 -3.49
CA GLN A 49 3.39 9.95 -3.36
C GLN A 49 2.51 9.40 -4.51
N ARG A 50 2.99 9.47 -5.75
CA ARG A 50 2.30 8.89 -6.93
C ARG A 50 2.22 7.37 -6.82
N MET A 51 3.32 6.71 -6.44
CA MET A 51 3.38 5.27 -6.24
C MET A 51 2.45 4.79 -5.11
N LEU A 52 2.35 5.56 -4.02
CA LEU A 52 1.41 5.27 -2.93
C LEU A 52 -0.04 5.37 -3.41
N ARG A 53 -0.39 6.44 -4.15
CA ARG A 53 -1.73 6.62 -4.70
C ARG A 53 -2.13 5.45 -5.61
N GLU A 54 -1.22 5.04 -6.49
CA GLU A 54 -1.48 3.91 -7.39
C GLU A 54 -1.57 2.58 -6.63
N SER A 55 -0.69 2.37 -5.64
CA SER A 55 -0.76 1.19 -4.77
C SER A 55 -2.11 1.10 -4.03
N LEU A 56 -2.62 2.21 -3.51
CA LEU A 56 -3.93 2.27 -2.86
C LEU A 56 -5.08 2.00 -3.84
N ARG A 57 -4.96 2.47 -5.09
CA ARG A 57 -5.94 2.18 -6.14
C ARG A 57 -6.00 0.68 -6.46
N GLN A 58 -4.85 0.01 -6.56
CA GLN A 58 -4.79 -1.45 -6.75
C GLN A 58 -5.37 -2.19 -5.55
N ALA A 59 -5.03 -1.75 -4.32
CA ALA A 59 -5.57 -2.33 -3.10
C ALA A 59 -7.10 -2.19 -3.02
N GLN A 60 -7.66 -1.04 -3.41
CA GLN A 60 -9.12 -0.84 -3.45
C GLN A 60 -9.79 -1.82 -4.43
N SER A 61 -9.25 -1.96 -5.65
CA SER A 61 -9.73 -2.96 -6.62
C SER A 61 -9.69 -4.38 -6.04
N LEU A 62 -8.65 -4.73 -5.28
CA LEU A 62 -8.55 -6.03 -4.57
C LEU A 62 -9.64 -6.19 -3.52
N GLN A 63 -9.82 -5.19 -2.66
CA GLN A 63 -10.85 -5.21 -1.63
C GLN A 63 -12.24 -5.37 -2.23
N ASP A 64 -12.57 -4.62 -3.29
CA ASP A 64 -13.87 -4.73 -3.97
C ASP A 64 -14.09 -6.13 -4.55
N ARG A 65 -13.03 -6.73 -5.13
CA ARG A 65 -13.11 -8.10 -5.62
C ARG A 65 -13.33 -9.10 -4.48
N LEU A 66 -12.62 -8.95 -3.36
CA LEU A 66 -12.77 -9.82 -2.19
C LEU A 66 -14.18 -9.71 -1.58
N ARG A 67 -14.76 -8.51 -1.50
CA ARG A 67 -16.15 -8.33 -1.05
C ARG A 67 -17.14 -9.11 -1.91
N LEU A 68 -16.97 -9.07 -3.24
CA LEU A 68 -17.82 -9.83 -4.16
C LEU A 68 -17.63 -11.35 -4.02
N ASP A 69 -16.40 -11.81 -3.80
CA ASP A 69 -16.09 -13.24 -3.73
C ASP A 69 -16.41 -13.89 -2.38
N TYR A 70 -16.35 -13.11 -1.30
CA TYR A 70 -16.45 -13.62 0.07
C TYR A 70 -17.60 -13.01 0.87
N HIS A 71 -18.40 -12.12 0.28
CA HIS A 71 -19.50 -11.41 0.96
C HIS A 71 -19.06 -10.68 2.25
N LEU A 72 -17.88 -10.06 2.20
CA LEU A 72 -17.30 -9.24 3.29
C LEU A 72 -17.99 -7.87 3.43
#